data_AF-A0A2V9IRF1-F1
#
_entry.id   AF-A0A2V9IRF1-F1
#
_cell.length_a   1.000
_cell.length_b   1.000
_cell.length_c   1.000
_cell.angle_alpha   90.00
_cell.angle_beta   90.00
_cell.angle_gamma   90.00
#
_symmetry.space_group_name_H-M   'P 1'
#
loop_
_entity.id
_entity.type
_entity.pdbx_description
1 polymer ?
#
loop_
_entity_poly.entity_id
_entity_poly.type
_entity_poly.pdbx_seq_one_letter_code
_entity_poly.pdbx_strand_id
1 'polypeptide(L)'
;MLAFRTLSLPCLQAQLDMVVFERHPPQARSREELNAVLDIVQTTDARKIVSLCTAFRKQFPTSEFLEKALELNSHDVDALLTLANTIPNGAHNLSAESTALLDRAEGYARQALEEIDGLKATRGVPLDKWRKLTARMRSSAQEALGFIAFKRGRYADSVAELEKSIRFNPEASGAVFFRLGVAYLYDSKPLKAQVALERSSQLGPELIRTKAQEQLAKLEKQRSPSK
;
A
#
# COMPACT_ATOMS: atom_id res chain seq x y z
N MET A 1 24.30 30.97 -62.78
CA MET A 1 23.73 31.51 -61.54
C MET A 1 24.58 31.02 -60.37
N LEU A 2 25.04 31.99 -59.56
CA LEU A 2 25.71 31.94 -58.24
C LEU A 2 25.43 30.68 -57.37
N ALA A 3 26.30 30.14 -56.50
CA ALA A 3 27.61 30.55 -55.95
C ALA A 3 28.35 29.34 -55.31
N PHE A 4 29.68 29.48 -55.22
CA PHE A 4 30.62 28.70 -54.39
C PHE A 4 30.42 28.95 -52.88
N ARG A 5 30.62 27.92 -52.03
CA ARG A 5 31.70 27.89 -51.01
C ARG A 5 31.75 26.58 -50.23
N THR A 6 32.92 25.95 -50.27
CA THR A 6 33.42 24.91 -49.37
C THR A 6 33.89 25.50 -48.04
N LEU A 7 33.67 24.80 -46.92
CA LEU A 7 34.43 24.88 -45.65
C LEU A 7 34.28 23.49 -44.98
N SER A 8 35.28 22.62 -45.10
CA SER A 8 36.36 22.39 -44.12
C SER A 8 35.92 21.54 -42.91
N LEU A 9 36.16 20.22 -42.96
CA LEU A 9 36.27 19.34 -41.79
C LEU A 9 37.58 19.65 -41.03
N PRO A 10 37.61 19.57 -39.68
CA PRO A 10 38.20 18.35 -39.09
C PRO A 10 37.65 17.93 -37.71
N CYS A 11 37.69 16.60 -37.49
CA CYS A 11 38.02 15.86 -36.25
C CYS A 11 37.31 16.22 -34.94
N LEU A 12 36.61 15.24 -34.31
CA LEU A 12 37.15 14.50 -33.16
C LEU A 12 36.19 13.37 -32.76
N GLN A 13 36.75 12.19 -32.51
CA GLN A 13 36.11 11.11 -31.79
C GLN A 13 35.48 11.62 -30.49
N ALA A 14 34.19 11.39 -30.32
CA ALA A 14 33.62 11.07 -29.02
C ALA A 14 32.90 9.74 -29.19
N GLN A 15 33.63 8.65 -28.95
CA GLN A 15 33.03 7.37 -28.58
C GLN A 15 32.08 7.61 -27.41
N LEU A 16 30.80 7.34 -27.63
CA LEU A 16 29.90 6.87 -26.61
C LEU A 16 28.99 5.85 -27.29
N ASP A 17 29.49 4.61 -27.33
CA ASP A 17 28.64 3.43 -27.26
C ASP A 17 27.76 3.58 -25.99
N MET A 18 26.60 4.20 -26.13
CA MET A 18 25.59 4.27 -25.10
C MET A 18 24.35 3.62 -25.67
N VAL A 19 24.17 2.36 -25.27
CA VAL A 19 22.95 1.55 -25.38
C VAL A 19 21.71 2.43 -25.51
N VAL A 20 21.16 2.53 -26.73
CA VAL A 20 19.82 3.07 -26.95
C VAL A 20 18.85 2.04 -26.37
N PHE A 21 18.45 2.23 -25.12
CA PHE A 21 17.21 1.62 -24.65
C PHE A 21 16.08 2.32 -25.41
N GLU A 22 15.59 1.70 -26.50
CA GLU A 22 14.34 2.07 -27.13
C GLU A 22 13.16 1.79 -26.17
N ARG A 23 13.01 2.63 -25.13
CA ARG A 23 11.74 2.77 -24.43
C ARG A 23 10.86 3.62 -25.34
N HIS A 24 10.06 2.96 -26.16
CA HIS A 24 8.97 3.61 -26.88
C HIS A 24 8.07 4.29 -25.82
N PRO A 25 7.94 5.62 -25.81
CA PRO A 25 7.08 6.29 -24.84
C PRO A 25 5.64 5.82 -25.04
N PRO A 26 4.90 5.50 -23.97
CA PRO A 26 3.51 5.05 -24.07
C PRO A 26 2.71 6.06 -24.88
N GLN A 27 1.92 5.57 -25.84
CA GLN A 27 1.15 6.43 -26.74
C GLN A 27 -0.35 6.35 -26.45
N ALA A 28 -1.01 7.50 -26.54
CA ALA A 28 -2.47 7.55 -26.41
C ALA A 28 -3.07 7.04 -27.70
N ARG A 29 -3.92 6.02 -27.58
CA ARG A 29 -4.68 5.42 -28.69
C ARG A 29 -5.91 6.25 -29.04
N SER A 30 -6.34 7.15 -28.15
CA SER A 30 -7.39 8.13 -28.46
C SER A 30 -7.19 9.49 -27.77
N ARG A 31 -7.93 10.50 -28.25
CA ARG A 31 -7.92 11.83 -27.65
C ARG A 31 -8.61 11.87 -26.29
N GLU A 32 -9.62 11.03 -26.09
CA GLU A 32 -10.29 10.83 -24.81
C GLU A 32 -9.33 10.21 -23.78
N GLU A 33 -8.52 9.23 -24.19
CA GLU A 33 -7.50 8.63 -23.35
C GLU A 33 -6.45 9.68 -22.94
N LEU A 34 -5.96 10.47 -23.91
CA LEU A 34 -5.01 11.55 -23.64
C LEU A 34 -5.57 12.57 -22.64
N ASN A 35 -6.82 13.00 -22.83
CA ASN A 35 -7.48 13.94 -21.90
C ASN A 35 -7.62 13.36 -20.51
N ALA A 36 -7.99 12.07 -20.39
CA ALA A 36 -8.13 11.42 -19.09
C ALA A 36 -6.79 11.26 -18.36
N VAL A 37 -5.68 11.03 -19.10
CA VAL A 37 -4.32 11.06 -18.52
C VAL A 37 -3.95 12.47 -18.08
N LEU A 38 -4.24 13.48 -18.89
CA LEU A 38 -3.97 14.89 -18.55
C LEU A 38 -4.75 15.31 -17.30
N ASP A 39 -6.01 14.90 -17.16
CA ASP A 39 -6.81 15.16 -15.97
C ASP A 39 -6.18 14.55 -14.71
N ILE A 40 -5.63 13.34 -14.81
CA ILE A 40 -4.89 12.70 -13.71
C ILE A 40 -3.61 13.48 -13.39
N VAL A 41 -2.81 13.81 -14.41
CA VAL A 41 -1.51 14.52 -14.26
C VAL A 41 -1.68 15.94 -13.71
N GLN A 42 -2.77 16.62 -14.08
CA GLN A 42 -3.01 18.02 -13.71
C GLN A 42 -3.77 18.16 -12.38
N THR A 43 -4.38 17.07 -11.88
CA THR A 43 -5.10 17.11 -10.61
C THR A 43 -4.13 16.99 -9.43
N THR A 44 -4.32 17.84 -8.41
CA THR A 44 -3.51 17.86 -7.19
C THR A 44 -4.23 17.30 -5.95
N ASP A 45 -5.54 17.06 -6.04
CA ASP A 45 -6.35 16.48 -4.96
C ASP A 45 -6.25 14.95 -4.97
N ALA A 46 -5.67 14.37 -3.93
CA ALA A 46 -5.44 12.93 -3.78
C ALA A 46 -6.72 12.07 -3.89
N ARG A 47 -7.85 12.53 -3.34
CA ARG A 47 -9.13 11.79 -3.44
C ARG A 47 -9.65 11.81 -4.86
N LYS A 48 -9.50 12.94 -5.54
CA LYS A 48 -9.89 13.09 -6.95
C LYS A 48 -8.97 12.28 -7.87
N ILE A 49 -7.65 12.24 -7.60
CA ILE A 49 -6.69 11.40 -8.32
C ILE A 49 -7.08 9.92 -8.21
N VAL A 50 -7.37 9.42 -7.01
CA VAL A 50 -7.82 8.02 -6.83
C VAL A 50 -9.11 7.72 -7.60
N SER A 51 -10.07 8.64 -7.58
CA SER A 51 -11.29 8.53 -8.38
C SER A 51 -11.03 8.54 -9.89
N LEU A 52 -10.06 9.33 -10.35
CA LEU A 52 -9.71 9.46 -11.77
C LEU A 52 -8.92 8.23 -12.24
N CYS A 53 -7.95 7.73 -11.47
CA CYS A 53 -7.22 6.50 -11.77
C CYS A 53 -8.17 5.28 -11.81
N THR A 54 -9.13 5.19 -10.89
CA THR A 54 -10.12 4.10 -10.89
C THR A 54 -11.07 4.17 -12.08
N ALA A 55 -11.51 5.38 -12.47
CA ALA A 55 -12.30 5.60 -13.67
C ALA A 55 -11.50 5.28 -14.94
N PHE A 56 -10.25 5.72 -15.01
CA PHE A 56 -9.33 5.49 -16.13
C PHE A 56 -9.11 4.01 -16.38
N ARG A 57 -8.85 3.22 -15.32
CA ARG A 57 -8.73 1.76 -15.43
C ARG A 57 -9.98 1.10 -16.01
N LYS A 58 -11.17 1.57 -15.61
CA LYS A 58 -12.44 1.03 -16.09
C LYS A 58 -12.68 1.38 -17.56
N GLN A 59 -12.29 2.59 -17.96
CA GLN A 59 -12.55 3.13 -19.28
C GLN A 59 -11.49 2.71 -20.32
N PHE A 60 -10.24 2.55 -19.92
CA PHE A 60 -9.11 2.21 -20.79
C PHE A 60 -8.29 1.03 -20.21
N PRO A 61 -8.88 -0.17 -20.11
CA PRO A 61 -8.23 -1.32 -19.45
C PRO A 61 -6.98 -1.85 -20.18
N THR A 62 -6.80 -1.50 -21.45
CA THR A 62 -5.67 -1.92 -22.29
C THR A 62 -4.69 -0.77 -22.60
N SER A 63 -4.84 0.36 -21.89
CA SER A 63 -3.99 1.55 -22.04
C SER A 63 -2.56 1.27 -21.59
N GLU A 64 -1.59 1.74 -22.37
CA GLU A 64 -0.18 1.75 -22.00
C GLU A 64 0.13 2.75 -20.88
N PHE A 65 -0.77 3.72 -20.67
CA PHE A 65 -0.71 4.63 -19.54
C PHE A 65 -1.34 4.07 -18.28
N LEU A 66 -1.93 2.87 -18.30
CA LEU A 66 -2.57 2.33 -17.10
C LEU A 66 -1.59 2.17 -15.94
N GLU A 67 -0.39 1.66 -16.25
CA GLU A 67 0.70 1.57 -15.28
C GLU A 67 1.20 2.97 -14.88
N LYS A 68 1.38 3.87 -15.85
CA LYS A 68 1.81 5.26 -15.62
C LYS A 68 0.83 6.08 -14.76
N ALA A 69 -0.47 5.91 -14.97
CA ALA A 69 -1.54 6.57 -14.24
C ALA A 69 -1.61 6.07 -12.79
N LEU A 70 -1.20 4.82 -12.55
CA LEU A 70 -1.01 4.27 -11.21
C LEU A 70 0.35 4.73 -10.61
N GLU A 71 1.39 4.90 -11.43
CA GLU A 71 2.71 5.44 -11.05
C GLU A 71 2.66 6.93 -10.66
N LEU A 72 1.79 7.75 -11.25
CA LEU A 72 1.62 9.16 -10.85
C LEU A 72 1.10 9.30 -9.41
N ASN A 73 0.57 8.20 -8.86
CA ASN A 73 0.15 8.04 -7.47
C ASN A 73 1.17 7.23 -6.63
N SER A 74 2.31 6.83 -7.21
CA SER A 74 3.23 5.85 -6.60
C SER A 74 4.19 6.41 -5.55
N HIS A 75 4.28 7.72 -5.38
CA HIS A 75 5.03 8.34 -4.27
C HIS A 75 4.11 9.00 -3.24
N ASP A 76 2.78 9.00 -3.47
CA ASP A 76 1.84 9.45 -2.45
C ASP A 76 1.65 8.34 -1.43
N VAL A 77 2.25 8.53 -0.26
CA VAL A 77 2.15 7.62 0.88
C VAL A 77 0.70 7.26 1.19
N ASP A 78 -0.24 8.21 1.12
CA ASP A 78 -1.65 7.94 1.44
C ASP A 78 -2.31 7.03 0.40
N ALA A 79 -1.96 7.17 -0.87
CA ALA A 79 -2.45 6.31 -1.94
C ALA A 79 -1.85 4.90 -1.86
N LEU A 80 -0.54 4.79 -1.62
CA LEU A 80 0.14 3.51 -1.41
C LEU A 80 -0.46 2.75 -0.22
N LEU A 81 -0.67 3.43 0.90
CA LEU A 81 -1.31 2.86 2.09
C LEU A 81 -2.75 2.41 1.80
N THR A 82 -3.50 3.19 1.03
CA THR A 82 -4.87 2.83 0.61
C THR A 82 -4.86 1.56 -0.22
N LEU A 83 -3.98 1.45 -1.23
CA LEU A 83 -3.85 0.26 -2.07
C LEU A 83 -3.43 -0.96 -1.25
N ALA A 84 -2.40 -0.81 -0.40
CA ALA A 84 -1.90 -1.87 0.47
C ALA A 84 -2.98 -2.45 1.40
N ASN A 85 -3.87 -1.61 1.93
CA ASN A 85 -4.92 -2.03 2.86
C ASN A 85 -6.20 -2.55 2.17
N THR A 86 -6.45 -2.15 0.92
CA THR A 86 -7.72 -2.48 0.22
C THR A 86 -7.60 -3.70 -0.68
N ILE A 87 -6.50 -3.83 -1.42
CA ILE A 87 -6.26 -4.94 -2.38
C ILE A 87 -6.41 -6.32 -1.72
N PRO A 88 -5.88 -6.58 -0.50
CA PRO A 88 -5.99 -7.91 0.12
C PRO A 88 -7.41 -8.37 0.43
N ASN A 89 -8.40 -7.47 0.43
CA ASN A 89 -9.81 -7.85 0.63
C ASN A 89 -10.37 -8.67 -0.53
N GLY A 90 -9.86 -8.46 -1.75
CA GLY A 90 -10.22 -9.24 -2.94
C GLY A 90 -9.54 -10.61 -3.02
N ALA A 91 -8.57 -10.89 -2.15
CA ALA A 91 -7.94 -12.20 -2.05
C ALA A 91 -8.78 -13.12 -1.16
N HIS A 92 -9.45 -14.08 -1.79
CA HIS A 92 -10.41 -14.98 -1.12
C HIS A 92 -9.91 -16.44 -1.01
N ASN A 93 -8.85 -16.80 -1.73
CA ASN A 93 -8.34 -18.17 -1.82
C ASN A 93 -6.83 -18.19 -2.15
N LEU A 94 -6.27 -19.38 -2.35
CA LEU A 94 -4.87 -19.59 -2.75
C LEU A 94 -4.69 -19.60 -4.28
N SER A 95 -5.54 -18.91 -5.04
CA SER A 95 -5.38 -18.82 -6.49
C SER A 95 -4.15 -17.99 -6.88
N ALA A 96 -3.66 -18.17 -8.11
CA ALA A 96 -2.61 -17.34 -8.67
C ALA A 96 -3.02 -15.85 -8.71
N GLU A 97 -4.29 -15.56 -9.00
CA GLU A 97 -4.83 -14.20 -8.98
C GLU A 97 -4.80 -13.58 -7.57
N SER A 98 -5.26 -14.33 -6.56
CA SER A 98 -5.20 -13.90 -5.15
C SER A 98 -3.76 -13.68 -4.72
N THR A 99 -2.83 -14.53 -5.15
CA THR A 99 -1.40 -14.38 -4.86
C THR A 99 -0.85 -13.11 -5.49
N ALA A 100 -1.12 -12.85 -6.78
CA ALA A 100 -0.69 -11.64 -7.48
C ALA A 100 -1.32 -10.35 -6.89
N LEU A 101 -2.53 -10.43 -6.33
CA LEU A 101 -3.13 -9.32 -5.57
C LEU A 101 -2.33 -9.04 -4.29
N LEU A 102 -2.00 -10.08 -3.53
CA LEU A 102 -1.25 -9.96 -2.28
C LEU A 102 0.19 -9.47 -2.53
N ASP A 103 0.83 -9.91 -3.61
CA ASP A 103 2.18 -9.46 -4.00
C ASP A 103 2.20 -7.97 -4.33
N ARG A 104 1.20 -7.50 -5.11
CA ARG A 104 1.05 -6.07 -5.40
C ARG A 104 0.79 -5.26 -4.14
N ALA A 105 -0.10 -5.72 -3.26
CA ALA A 105 -0.40 -5.05 -2.00
C ALA A 105 0.83 -4.93 -1.10
N GLU A 106 1.66 -5.96 -1.04
CA GLU A 106 2.92 -5.96 -0.28
C GLU A 106 3.94 -5.00 -0.89
N GLY A 107 4.05 -4.95 -2.22
CA GLY A 107 4.86 -3.97 -2.93
C GLY A 107 4.49 -2.54 -2.52
N TYR A 108 3.20 -2.18 -2.57
CA TYR A 108 2.73 -0.86 -2.15
C TYR A 108 3.01 -0.56 -0.67
N ALA A 109 2.83 -1.55 0.22
CA ALA A 109 3.11 -1.36 1.64
C ALA A 109 4.60 -1.08 1.92
N ARG A 110 5.51 -1.78 1.22
CA ARG A 110 6.96 -1.56 1.33
C ARG A 110 7.38 -0.23 0.74
N GLN A 111 6.86 0.09 -0.45
CA GLN A 111 7.10 1.39 -1.07
C GLN A 111 6.63 2.54 -0.17
N ALA A 112 5.48 2.41 0.49
CA ALA A 112 5.01 3.40 1.44
C ALA A 112 6.02 3.63 2.58
N LEU A 113 6.62 2.55 3.12
CA LEU A 113 7.63 2.66 4.17
C LEU A 113 8.89 3.39 3.69
N GLU A 114 9.37 3.06 2.49
CA GLU A 114 10.53 3.72 1.87
C GLU A 114 10.29 5.21 1.68
N GLU A 115 9.12 5.58 1.15
CA GLU A 115 8.73 6.98 0.98
C GLU A 115 8.63 7.70 2.33
N ILE A 116 8.00 7.08 3.35
CA ILE A 116 7.88 7.66 4.69
C ILE A 116 9.27 7.89 5.34
N ASP A 117 10.23 7.00 5.09
CA ASP A 117 11.60 7.15 5.60
C ASP A 117 12.38 8.26 4.86
N GLY A 118 12.04 8.51 3.59
CA GLY A 118 12.55 9.65 2.82
C GLY A 118 11.91 11.01 3.13
N LEU A 119 10.72 11.02 3.77
CA LEU A 119 10.00 12.25 4.08
C LEU A 119 10.78 13.15 5.05
N LYS A 120 10.94 14.41 4.66
CA LYS A 120 11.53 15.46 5.51
C LYS A 120 10.42 16.29 6.16
N ALA A 121 10.64 16.67 7.42
CA ALA A 121 9.69 17.51 8.14
C ALA A 121 9.41 18.81 7.37
N THR A 122 8.13 19.02 7.03
CA THR A 122 7.70 20.22 6.30
C THR A 122 7.89 21.47 7.18
N ARG A 123 8.46 22.52 6.60
CA ARG A 123 8.66 23.81 7.27
C ARG A 123 7.31 24.34 7.78
N GLY A 124 7.22 24.61 9.09
CA GLY A 124 5.99 25.10 9.74
C GLY A 124 5.14 24.03 10.42
N VAL A 125 5.43 22.74 10.24
CA VAL A 125 4.81 21.67 11.04
C VAL A 125 5.64 21.41 12.30
N PRO A 126 5.06 21.49 13.51
CA PRO A 126 5.77 21.13 14.74
C PRO A 126 6.30 19.69 14.70
N LEU A 127 7.52 19.47 15.19
CA LEU A 127 8.18 18.15 15.12
C LEU A 127 7.37 17.04 15.79
N ASP A 128 6.68 17.30 16.90
CA ASP A 128 5.83 16.30 17.55
C ASP A 128 4.65 15.87 16.65
N LYS A 129 4.01 16.84 15.99
CA LYS A 129 2.94 16.59 15.04
C LYS A 129 3.44 15.79 13.83
N TRP A 130 4.62 16.13 13.33
CA TRP A 130 5.29 15.39 12.25
C TRP A 130 5.64 13.95 12.63
N ARG A 131 6.20 13.75 13.82
CA ARG A 131 6.52 12.40 14.35
C ARG A 131 5.27 11.55 14.50
N LYS A 132 4.19 12.12 15.06
CA LYS A 132 2.89 11.42 15.18
C LYS A 132 2.30 11.06 13.82
N LEU A 133 2.36 11.96 12.84
CA LEU A 133 1.87 11.71 11.48
C LEU A 133 2.62 10.53 10.84
N THR A 134 3.95 10.62 10.78
CA THR A 134 4.78 9.58 10.14
C THR A 134 4.73 8.25 10.90
N ALA A 135 4.56 8.26 12.23
CA ALA A 135 4.35 7.06 13.02
C ALA A 135 3.00 6.38 12.71
N ARG A 136 1.92 7.17 12.52
CA ARG A 136 0.62 6.65 12.08
C ARG A 136 0.69 6.01 10.68
N MET A 137 1.41 6.66 9.76
CA MET A 137 1.64 6.11 8.41
C MET A 137 2.43 4.79 8.45
N ARG A 138 3.54 4.74 9.21
CA ARG A 138 4.31 3.49 9.42
C ARG A 138 3.44 2.40 10.04
N SER A 139 2.64 2.75 11.04
CA SER A 139 1.68 1.83 11.67
C SER A 139 0.71 1.24 10.65
N SER A 140 0.16 2.06 9.74
CA SER A 140 -0.77 1.59 8.70
C SER A 140 -0.09 0.68 7.66
N ALA A 141 1.15 0.97 7.25
CA ALA A 141 1.89 0.09 6.35
C ALA A 141 2.17 -1.28 6.99
N GLN A 142 2.61 -1.28 8.26
CA GLN A 142 2.86 -2.51 9.01
C GLN A 142 1.57 -3.31 9.25
N GLU A 143 0.44 -2.64 9.45
CA GLU A 143 -0.87 -3.29 9.53
C GLU A 143 -1.20 -4.01 8.21
N ALA A 144 -0.99 -3.36 7.07
CA ALA A 144 -1.21 -3.96 5.76
C ALA A 144 -0.34 -5.20 5.55
N LEU A 145 0.96 -5.12 5.86
CA LEU A 145 1.88 -6.26 5.79
C LEU A 145 1.42 -7.42 6.67
N GLY A 146 0.97 -7.12 7.89
CA GLY A 146 0.42 -8.12 8.81
C GLY A 146 -0.85 -8.79 8.29
N PHE A 147 -1.74 -8.02 7.66
CA PHE A 147 -2.96 -8.58 7.05
C PHE A 147 -2.65 -9.42 5.81
N ILE A 148 -1.70 -8.99 4.98
CA ILE A 148 -1.23 -9.75 3.81
C ILE A 148 -0.60 -11.09 4.25
N ALA A 149 0.26 -11.06 5.26
CA ALA A 149 0.87 -12.27 5.83
C ALA A 149 -0.21 -13.24 6.36
N PHE A 150 -1.22 -12.72 7.06
CA PHE A 150 -2.35 -13.53 7.52
C PHE A 150 -3.09 -14.21 6.36
N LYS A 151 -3.39 -13.45 5.29
CA LYS A 151 -4.06 -13.97 4.09
C LYS A 151 -3.27 -15.06 3.38
N ARG A 152 -1.94 -15.05 3.51
CA ARG A 152 -1.05 -16.11 2.99
C ARG A 152 -0.85 -17.29 3.96
N GLY A 153 -1.54 -17.30 5.09
CA GLY A 153 -1.38 -18.33 6.12
C GLY A 153 -0.08 -18.24 6.92
N ARG A 154 0.69 -17.16 6.76
CA ARG A 154 1.92 -16.90 7.54
C ARG A 154 1.58 -16.17 8.83
N TYR A 155 1.02 -16.91 9.78
CA TYR A 155 0.46 -16.33 11.00
C TYR A 155 1.54 -15.75 11.93
N ALA A 156 2.71 -16.38 12.04
CA ALA A 156 3.82 -15.85 12.82
C ALA A 156 4.33 -14.50 12.27
N ASP A 157 4.47 -14.38 10.95
CA ASP A 157 4.82 -13.11 10.28
C ASP A 157 3.73 -12.07 10.51
N SER A 158 2.45 -12.46 10.39
CA SER A 158 1.32 -11.58 10.65
C SER A 158 1.36 -10.97 12.05
N VAL A 159 1.63 -11.80 13.07
CA VAL A 159 1.82 -11.35 14.45
C VAL A 159 2.96 -10.34 14.53
N ALA A 160 4.13 -10.65 13.94
CA ALA A 160 5.30 -9.79 14.02
C ALA A 160 5.06 -8.39 13.42
N GLU A 161 4.38 -8.32 12.27
CA GLU A 161 4.07 -7.04 11.60
C GLU A 161 2.96 -6.25 12.33
N LEU A 162 1.93 -6.93 12.84
CA LEU A 162 0.88 -6.27 13.63
C LEU A 162 1.40 -5.73 14.96
N GLU A 163 2.35 -6.42 15.61
CA GLU A 163 3.04 -5.89 16.78
C GLU A 163 3.90 -4.66 16.45
N LYS A 164 4.59 -4.64 15.29
CA LYS A 164 5.30 -3.44 14.81
C LYS A 164 4.32 -2.28 14.61
N SER A 165 3.16 -2.55 14.01
CA SER A 165 2.12 -1.54 13.79
C SER A 165 1.70 -0.86 15.09
N ILE A 166 1.42 -1.64 16.14
CA ILE A 166 1.02 -1.12 17.46
C ILE A 166 2.17 -0.38 18.15
N ARG A 167 3.43 -0.80 17.96
CA ARG A 167 4.58 -0.04 18.50
C ARG A 167 4.71 1.35 17.88
N PHE A 168 4.45 1.49 16.58
CA PHE A 168 4.47 2.79 15.92
C PHE A 168 3.29 3.67 16.35
N ASN A 169 2.11 3.09 16.53
CA ASN A 169 0.93 3.82 17.00
C ASN A 169 0.24 3.05 18.14
N PRO A 170 0.61 3.32 19.40
CA PRO A 170 -0.03 2.67 20.55
C PRO A 170 -1.52 2.98 20.68
N GLU A 171 -1.98 4.07 20.07
CA GLU A 171 -3.39 4.46 19.93
C GLU A 171 -4.06 3.81 18.71
N ALA A 172 -3.48 2.71 18.18
CA ALA A 172 -4.05 1.96 17.06
C ALA A 172 -5.51 1.57 17.33
N SER A 173 -6.30 1.52 16.25
CA SER A 173 -7.72 1.22 16.35
C SER A 173 -7.96 -0.17 16.93
N GLY A 174 -9.11 -0.38 17.57
CA GLY A 174 -9.52 -1.72 18.03
C GLY A 174 -9.50 -2.78 16.92
N ALA A 175 -9.60 -2.39 15.63
CA ALA A 175 -9.49 -3.33 14.51
C ALA A 175 -8.09 -3.94 14.36
N VAL A 176 -7.02 -3.20 14.67
CA VAL A 176 -5.64 -3.73 14.65
C VAL A 176 -5.46 -4.75 15.77
N PHE A 177 -5.96 -4.44 16.97
CA PHE A 177 -5.96 -5.38 18.09
C PHE A 177 -6.81 -6.63 17.79
N PHE A 178 -7.94 -6.50 17.09
CA PHE A 178 -8.73 -7.64 16.64
C PHE A 178 -7.93 -8.53 15.68
N ARG A 179 -7.32 -7.95 14.65
CA ARG A 179 -6.49 -8.67 13.68
C ARG A 179 -5.33 -9.39 14.37
N LEU A 180 -4.67 -8.73 15.33
CA LEU A 180 -3.59 -9.35 16.11
C LEU A 180 -4.09 -10.50 16.97
N GLY A 181 -5.24 -10.32 17.64
CA GLY A 181 -5.89 -11.37 18.42
C GLY A 181 -6.21 -12.60 17.57
N VAL A 182 -6.79 -12.40 16.39
CA VAL A 182 -7.07 -13.48 15.44
C VAL A 182 -5.76 -14.12 14.94
N ALA A 183 -4.76 -13.33 14.55
CA ALA A 183 -3.46 -13.86 14.13
C ALA A 183 -2.82 -14.73 15.21
N TYR A 184 -2.90 -14.32 16.48
CA TYR A 184 -2.43 -15.12 17.62
C TYR A 184 -3.19 -16.43 17.81
N LEU A 185 -4.50 -16.49 17.54
CA LEU A 185 -5.26 -17.74 17.59
C LEU A 185 -4.75 -18.73 16.54
N TYR A 186 -4.55 -18.28 15.31
CA TYR A 186 -4.04 -19.11 14.22
C TYR A 186 -2.58 -19.51 14.42
N ASP A 187 -1.79 -18.68 15.10
CA ASP A 187 -0.42 -18.97 15.52
C ASP A 187 -0.34 -19.79 16.83
N SER A 188 -1.45 -20.38 17.29
CA SER A 188 -1.54 -21.24 18.48
C SER A 188 -1.06 -20.57 19.79
N LYS A 189 -1.29 -19.26 19.93
CA LYS A 189 -0.92 -18.43 21.10
C LYS A 189 -2.17 -17.87 21.82
N PRO A 190 -3.05 -18.71 22.39
CA PRO A 190 -4.36 -18.30 22.90
C PRO A 190 -4.29 -17.30 24.07
N LEU A 191 -3.25 -17.36 24.92
CA LEU A 191 -3.05 -16.40 26.01
C LEU A 191 -2.80 -14.98 25.49
N LYS A 192 -1.96 -14.85 24.46
CA LYS A 192 -1.71 -13.55 23.82
C LYS A 192 -2.90 -13.08 23.00
N ALA A 193 -3.60 -14.00 22.35
CA ALA A 193 -4.85 -13.72 21.66
C ALA A 193 -5.89 -13.09 22.58
N GLN A 194 -6.08 -13.67 23.78
CA GLN A 194 -7.03 -13.16 24.77
C GLN A 194 -6.76 -11.68 25.09
N VAL A 195 -5.51 -11.33 25.43
CA VAL A 195 -5.13 -9.95 25.76
C VAL A 195 -5.41 -8.98 24.60
N ALA A 196 -5.06 -9.38 23.37
CA ALA A 196 -5.31 -8.55 22.19
C ALA A 196 -6.82 -8.38 21.90
N LEU A 197 -7.62 -9.45 22.06
CA LEU A 197 -9.07 -9.41 21.86
C LEU A 197 -9.79 -8.61 22.95
N GLU A 198 -9.33 -8.66 24.20
CA GLU A 198 -9.83 -7.80 25.28
C GLU A 198 -9.58 -6.32 24.97
N ARG A 199 -8.38 -6.00 24.46
CA ARG A 199 -8.08 -4.62 24.04
C ARG A 199 -8.97 -4.18 22.87
N SER A 200 -9.19 -5.08 21.92
CA SER A 200 -10.10 -4.86 20.80
C SER A 200 -11.55 -4.61 21.24
N SER A 201 -12.05 -5.35 22.24
CA SER A 201 -13.43 -5.20 22.74
C SER A 201 -13.66 -3.89 23.49
N GLN A 202 -12.60 -3.26 23.99
CA GLN A 202 -12.65 -1.95 24.64
C GLN A 202 -12.56 -0.79 23.64
N LEU A 203 -11.73 -0.92 22.60
CA LEU A 203 -11.36 0.19 21.70
C LEU A 203 -12.04 0.16 20.33
N GLY A 204 -12.62 -0.96 19.92
CA GLY A 204 -13.18 -1.12 18.58
C GLY A 204 -14.50 -0.37 18.38
N PRO A 205 -14.90 -0.08 17.12
CA PRO A 205 -16.30 0.18 16.76
C PRO A 205 -17.19 -1.01 17.15
N GLU A 206 -18.50 -0.80 17.33
CA GLU A 206 -19.43 -1.81 17.84
C GLU A 206 -19.26 -3.19 17.20
N LEU A 207 -19.27 -3.26 15.86
CA LEU A 207 -19.08 -4.53 15.13
C LEU A 207 -17.77 -5.25 15.49
N ILE A 208 -16.67 -4.51 15.69
CA ILE A 208 -15.38 -5.09 16.07
C ILE A 208 -15.39 -5.54 17.52
N ARG A 209 -16.07 -4.80 18.41
CA ARG A 209 -16.23 -5.22 19.81
C ARG A 209 -17.00 -6.51 19.93
N THR A 210 -18.14 -6.61 19.23
CA THR A 210 -18.96 -7.83 19.20
C THR A 210 -18.14 -9.03 18.70
N LYS A 211 -17.44 -8.87 17.57
CA LYS A 211 -16.58 -9.95 17.04
C LYS A 211 -15.46 -10.34 18.01
N ALA A 212 -14.86 -9.38 18.71
CA ALA A 212 -13.83 -9.68 19.70
C ALA A 212 -14.41 -10.47 20.90
N GLN A 213 -15.56 -10.07 21.41
CA GLN A 213 -16.27 -10.76 22.49
C GLN A 213 -16.66 -12.19 22.11
N GLU A 214 -17.12 -12.42 20.88
CA GLU A 214 -17.42 -13.76 20.38
C GLU A 214 -16.19 -14.68 20.41
N GLN A 215 -15.01 -14.17 20.03
CA GLN A 215 -13.77 -14.95 20.06
C GLN A 215 -13.32 -15.23 21.50
N LEU A 216 -13.47 -14.26 22.41
CA LEU A 216 -13.18 -14.44 23.83
C LEU A 216 -14.07 -15.52 24.46
N ALA A 217 -15.39 -15.48 24.19
CA ALA A 217 -16.32 -16.49 24.70
C ALA A 217 -15.99 -17.90 24.17
N LYS A 218 -15.50 -18.02 22.93
CA LYS A 218 -15.03 -19.31 22.38
C LYS A 218 -13.79 -19.82 23.12
N LEU A 219 -12.82 -18.95 23.40
CA LEU A 219 -11.62 -19.29 24.16
C LEU A 219 -11.95 -19.76 25.58
N GLU A 220 -12.90 -19.11 26.25
CA GLU A 220 -13.36 -19.50 27.59
C GLU A 220 -14.00 -20.88 27.59
N LYS A 221 -14.90 -21.17 26.63
CA LYS A 221 -15.53 -22.48 26.48
C LYS A 221 -14.50 -23.60 26.22
N GLN A 222 -13.46 -23.31 25.46
CA GLN A 222 -12.39 -24.30 25.20
C GLN A 222 -11.53 -24.59 26.44
N ARG A 223 -11.41 -23.62 27.37
CA ARG A 223 -10.70 -23.80 28.64
C ARG A 223 -11.53 -24.52 29.70
N SER A 224 -12.84 -24.41 29.62
CA SER A 224 -13.80 -25.07 30.52
C SER A 224 -14.58 -26.12 29.74
N PRO A 225 -13.95 -27.22 29.26
CA PRO A 225 -14.69 -28.29 28.62
C PRO A 225 -15.73 -28.79 29.63
N SER A 226 -17.00 -28.66 29.27
CA SER A 226 -18.16 -29.10 30.04
C SER A 226 -17.89 -30.49 30.62
N LYS A 227 -17.96 -30.59 31.96
CA LYS A 227 -17.92 -31.86 32.70
C LYS A 227 -19.10 -32.74 32.32
#